data_AF-A0A432MMB7-F1
#
_entry.id   AF-A0A432MMB7-F1
#
_cell.length_a   1.000
_cell.length_b   1.000
_cell.length_c   1.000
_cell.angle_alpha   90.00
_cell.angle_beta   90.00
_cell.angle_gamma   90.00
#
_symmetry.space_group_name_H-M   'P 1'
#
loop_
_entity.id
_entity.type
_entity.pdbx_description
1 polymer ?
#
loop_
_entity_poly.entity_id
_entity_poly.type
_entity_poly.pdbx_seq_one_letter_code
_entity_poly.pdbx_strand_id
1 'polypeptide(L)'
;MADRSNHYESAFESYVRSLRVPCVAIDEARRALVGDGDVKSPDFLLYPRSGPNLVVEVKGKRGKNASGRRRWENWVTTDDLDGLVRWQELFGPSFRSILAFAYAERPPAIGLPPGEGGFPFRGRIYRFWAVGLDDYVAHLRSRGPSWKAVAMARRAFRRRVRPLDDWLPPLPAPPSRGVSRPPKEPSR
;
A
#
# COMPACT_ATOMS: atom_id res chain seq x y z
N MET A 1 3.31 19.33 -9.87
CA MET A 1 2.61 19.14 -8.58
C MET A 1 1.83 17.85 -8.77
N ALA A 2 2.09 16.79 -8.01
CA ALA A 2 1.38 15.51 -8.15
C ALA A 2 -0.14 15.74 -8.28
N ASP A 3 -0.82 15.01 -9.17
CA ASP A 3 -2.24 15.24 -9.48
C ASP A 3 -3.13 14.98 -8.24
N ARG A 4 -3.36 16.03 -7.45
CA ARG A 4 -4.19 15.99 -6.23
C ARG A 4 -5.68 15.78 -6.51
N SER A 5 -6.10 15.56 -7.76
CA SER A 5 -7.49 15.31 -8.11
C SER A 5 -7.94 13.89 -7.79
N ASN A 6 -7.00 12.92 -7.73
CA ASN A 6 -7.36 11.54 -7.40
C ASN A 6 -7.61 11.36 -5.89
N HIS A 7 -8.89 11.28 -5.52
CA HIS A 7 -9.32 11.09 -4.14
C HIS A 7 -8.77 9.81 -3.47
N TYR A 8 -8.39 8.77 -4.23
CA TYR A 8 -7.82 7.55 -3.67
C TYR A 8 -6.39 7.76 -3.18
N GLU A 9 -5.55 8.41 -3.99
CA GLU A 9 -4.18 8.77 -3.60
C GLU A 9 -4.17 9.79 -2.47
N SER A 10 -5.07 10.78 -2.52
CA SER A 10 -5.24 11.74 -1.41
C SER A 10 -5.62 11.04 -0.10
N ALA A 11 -6.51 10.04 -0.16
CA ALA A 11 -6.89 9.26 1.01
C ALA A 11 -5.74 8.38 1.50
N PHE A 12 -5.00 7.77 0.57
CA PHE A 12 -3.83 6.95 0.85
C PHE A 12 -2.74 7.76 1.55
N GLU A 13 -2.39 8.93 1.01
CA GLU A 13 -1.39 9.83 1.61
C GLU A 13 -1.80 10.26 3.02
N SER A 14 -3.07 10.66 3.19
CA SER A 14 -3.61 11.04 4.51
C SER A 14 -3.53 9.89 5.52
N TYR A 15 -3.81 8.66 5.08
CA TYR A 15 -3.68 7.46 5.91
C TYR A 15 -2.23 7.21 6.32
N VAL A 16 -1.30 7.18 5.36
CA VAL A 16 0.14 6.97 5.63
C VAL A 16 0.70 8.05 6.57
N ARG A 17 0.32 9.31 6.37
CA ARG A 17 0.69 10.42 7.26
C ARG A 17 0.11 10.25 8.67
N SER A 18 -1.11 9.73 8.80
CA SER A 18 -1.72 9.45 10.11
C SER A 18 -0.93 8.39 10.89
N LEU A 19 -0.27 7.46 10.19
CA LEU A 19 0.65 6.48 10.75
C LEU A 19 2.06 7.04 11.02
N ARG A 20 2.31 8.33 10.72
CA ARG A 20 3.62 9.00 10.86
C ARG A 20 4.75 8.30 10.08
N VAL A 21 4.41 7.70 8.94
CA VAL A 21 5.37 7.15 7.99
C VAL A 21 5.79 8.27 7.03
N PRO A 22 7.09 8.58 6.91
CA PRO A 22 7.58 9.51 5.89
C PRO A 22 7.18 9.02 4.49
N CYS A 23 6.58 9.91 3.70
CA CYS A 23 6.11 9.63 2.35
C CYS A 23 6.45 10.78 1.40
N VAL A 24 6.82 10.45 0.17
CA VAL A 24 7.02 11.40 -0.92
C VAL A 24 6.05 11.03 -2.02
N ALA A 25 5.11 11.93 -2.33
CA ALA A 25 4.28 11.82 -3.52
C ALA A 25 5.10 12.23 -4.75
N ILE A 26 5.08 11.41 -5.79
CA ILE A 26 5.81 11.66 -7.02
C ILE A 26 4.84 12.25 -8.06
N ASP A 27 5.36 13.14 -8.89
CA ASP A 27 4.59 13.81 -9.92
C ASP A 27 4.54 12.93 -11.18
N GLU A 28 3.43 12.24 -11.42
CA GLU A 28 3.22 11.37 -12.59
C GLU A 28 3.40 12.09 -13.95
N ALA A 29 3.20 13.41 -14.00
CA ALA A 29 3.43 14.20 -15.21
C ALA A 29 4.93 14.32 -15.55
N ARG A 30 5.82 13.95 -14.62
CA ARG A 30 7.26 13.88 -14.80
C ARG A 30 7.66 12.43 -14.86
N ARG A 31 7.66 11.95 -16.09
CA ARG A 31 8.17 10.66 -16.49
C ARG A 31 9.70 10.68 -16.36
N ALA A 32 10.27 9.66 -15.72
CA ALA A 32 11.69 9.68 -15.36
C ALA A 32 12.54 9.23 -16.55
N LEU A 33 13.50 10.08 -16.94
CA LEU A 33 14.51 9.73 -17.94
C LEU A 33 15.51 8.76 -17.30
N VAL A 34 15.44 7.50 -17.70
CA VAL A 34 16.35 6.45 -17.23
C VAL A 34 17.02 5.83 -18.46
N GLY A 35 18.28 6.18 -18.71
CA GLY A 35 19.00 5.74 -19.90
C GLY A 35 18.28 6.16 -21.19
N ASP A 36 18.09 5.22 -22.12
CA ASP A 36 17.44 5.44 -23.43
C ASP A 36 15.90 5.37 -23.40
N GLY A 37 15.28 5.32 -22.21
CA GLY A 37 13.85 5.06 -22.08
C GLY A 37 13.15 5.95 -21.06
N ASP A 38 11.87 6.16 -21.33
CA ASP A 38 10.97 6.85 -20.41
C ASP A 38 10.26 5.85 -19.49
N VAL A 39 10.46 5.95 -18.18
CA VAL A 39 9.87 5.05 -17.18
C VAL A 39 8.70 5.73 -16.48
N LYS A 40 7.56 5.04 -16.41
CA LYS A 40 6.40 5.50 -15.64
C LYS A 40 6.83 5.72 -14.18
N SER A 41 6.59 6.92 -13.66
CA SER A 41 6.81 7.24 -12.26
C SER A 41 5.79 6.54 -11.37
N PRO A 42 6.19 6.01 -10.19
CA PRO A 42 5.25 5.47 -9.22
C PRO A 42 4.49 6.62 -8.56
N ASP A 43 3.41 6.32 -7.84
CA ASP A 43 2.63 7.37 -7.15
C ASP A 43 3.35 7.85 -5.88
N PHE A 44 3.94 6.93 -5.11
CA PHE A 44 4.59 7.25 -3.83
C PHE A 44 5.89 6.48 -3.59
N LEU A 45 6.80 7.13 -2.85
CA LEU A 45 7.87 6.47 -2.11
C LEU A 45 7.57 6.57 -0.62
N LEU A 46 7.58 5.43 0.07
CA LEU A 46 7.40 5.37 1.52
C LEU A 46 8.70 4.92 2.19
N TYR A 47 8.95 5.46 3.37
CA TYR A 47 10.13 5.12 4.17
C TYR A 47 9.67 4.60 5.54
N PRO A 48 9.21 3.33 5.63
CA PRO A 48 8.86 2.72 6.91
C PRO A 48 10.04 2.82 7.90
N ARG A 49 9.73 2.88 9.20
CA ARG A 49 10.78 2.98 10.23
C ARG A 49 11.59 1.69 10.39
N SER A 50 11.08 0.57 9.88
CA SER A 50 11.77 -0.71 9.82
C SER A 50 11.35 -1.48 8.57
N GLY A 51 12.25 -2.31 8.03
CA GLY A 51 12.03 -3.01 6.75
C GLY A 51 12.51 -2.22 5.53
N PRO A 52 12.23 -2.69 4.32
CA PRO A 52 12.62 -2.01 3.08
C PRO A 52 11.79 -0.74 2.86
N ASN A 53 12.37 0.23 2.15
CA ASN A 53 11.60 1.35 1.60
C ASN A 53 10.61 0.82 0.55
N LEU A 54 9.49 1.51 0.37
CA LEU A 54 8.45 1.04 -0.55
C LEU A 54 8.32 1.96 -1.74
N VAL A 55 8.28 1.36 -2.93
CA VAL A 55 7.82 2.00 -4.16
C VAL A 55 6.36 1.59 -4.35
N VAL A 56 5.45 2.56 -4.41
CA VAL A 56 4.03 2.28 -4.32
C VAL A 56 3.28 2.84 -5.51
N GLU A 57 2.49 1.98 -6.13
CA GLU A 57 1.43 2.35 -7.05
C GLU A 57 0.07 2.14 -6.35
N VAL A 58 -0.75 3.18 -6.32
CA VAL A 58 -2.08 3.22 -5.71
C VAL A 58 -3.16 2.97 -6.75
N LYS A 59 -4.01 1.99 -6.47
CA LYS A 59 -5.15 1.63 -7.33
C LYS A 59 -6.46 1.82 -6.58
N GLY A 60 -7.20 2.82 -7.01
CA GLY A 60 -8.57 3.06 -6.59
C GLY A 60 -9.52 1.96 -7.06
N LYS A 61 -10.26 1.36 -6.14
CA LYS A 61 -11.24 0.30 -6.42
C LYS A 61 -12.55 0.57 -5.69
N ARG A 62 -13.65 0.08 -6.26
CA ARG A 62 -14.96 0.14 -5.61
C ARG A 62 -14.99 -0.85 -4.44
N GLY A 63 -15.35 -0.37 -3.25
CA GLY A 63 -15.45 -1.19 -2.05
C GLY A 63 -16.71 -2.07 -1.99
N LYS A 64 -17.20 -2.35 -0.78
CA LYS A 64 -18.47 -3.07 -0.57
C LYS A 64 -19.61 -2.40 -1.36
N ASN A 65 -20.40 -3.20 -2.07
CA ASN A 65 -21.64 -2.75 -2.69
C ASN A 65 -22.77 -2.65 -1.64
N ALA A 66 -23.97 -2.22 -2.04
CA ALA A 66 -25.12 -2.08 -1.14
C ALA A 66 -25.51 -3.37 -0.39
N SER A 67 -25.14 -4.55 -0.91
CA SER A 67 -25.34 -5.85 -0.25
C SER A 67 -24.16 -6.30 0.63
N GLY A 68 -23.18 -5.42 0.89
CA GLY A 68 -22.03 -5.70 1.75
C GLY A 68 -20.93 -6.56 1.11
N ARG A 69 -21.08 -6.97 -0.16
CA ARG A 69 -20.12 -7.84 -0.86
C ARG A 69 -18.98 -7.03 -1.46
N ARG A 70 -17.73 -7.47 -1.24
CA ARG A 70 -16.53 -6.96 -1.92
C ARG A 70 -16.29 -7.72 -3.22
N ARG A 71 -16.19 -6.98 -4.33
CA ARG A 71 -15.82 -7.57 -5.63
C ARG A 71 -14.36 -8.03 -5.68
N TRP A 72 -13.49 -7.49 -4.82
CA TRP A 72 -12.05 -7.78 -4.81
C TRP A 72 -11.42 -7.55 -6.19
N GLU A 73 -11.79 -6.44 -6.82
CA GLU A 73 -11.18 -6.01 -8.07
C GLU A 73 -9.72 -5.65 -7.80
N ASN A 74 -8.82 -6.16 -8.61
CA ASN A 74 -7.37 -6.02 -8.41
C ASN A 74 -6.61 -5.75 -9.72
N TRP A 75 -7.32 -5.39 -10.80
CA TRP A 75 -6.68 -5.13 -12.08
C TRP A 75 -5.77 -3.90 -12.01
N VAL A 76 -4.66 -3.95 -12.72
CA VAL A 76 -3.63 -2.91 -12.86
C VAL A 76 -3.24 -2.82 -14.32
N THR A 77 -2.62 -1.73 -14.77
CA THR A 77 -2.10 -1.63 -16.13
C THR A 77 -0.75 -2.34 -16.26
N THR A 78 -0.37 -2.72 -17.49
CA THR A 78 0.96 -3.26 -17.74
C THR A 78 2.05 -2.22 -17.53
N ASP A 79 1.80 -0.95 -17.89
CA ASP A 79 2.75 0.16 -17.67
C ASP A 79 3.02 0.40 -16.17
N ASP A 80 2.01 0.18 -15.30
CA ASP A 80 2.22 0.21 -13.84
C ASP A 80 3.22 -0.87 -13.40
N LEU A 81 3.06 -2.09 -13.91
CA LEU A 81 3.92 -3.22 -13.53
C LEU A 81 5.34 -3.01 -14.06
N ASP A 82 5.47 -2.64 -15.32
CA ASP A 82 6.76 -2.43 -15.96
C ASP A 82 7.50 -1.26 -15.28
N GLY A 83 6.80 -0.16 -14.98
CA GLY A 83 7.34 0.95 -14.20
C GLY A 83 7.82 0.50 -12.81
N LEU A 84 7.00 -0.21 -12.06
CA LEU A 84 7.38 -0.70 -10.72
C LEU A 84 8.55 -1.70 -10.74
N VAL A 85 8.65 -2.55 -11.77
CA VAL A 85 9.81 -3.45 -11.97
C VAL A 85 11.07 -2.61 -12.15
N ARG A 86 11.03 -1.63 -13.06
CA ARG A 86 12.19 -0.76 -13.33
C ARG A 86 12.63 0.03 -12.11
N TRP A 87 11.69 0.62 -11.37
CA TRP A 87 12.04 1.34 -10.15
C TRP A 87 12.61 0.43 -9.06
N GLN A 88 12.08 -0.79 -8.90
CA GLN A 88 12.65 -1.77 -7.96
C GLN A 88 14.10 -2.13 -8.32
N GLU A 89 14.38 -2.33 -9.62
CA GLU A 89 15.73 -2.59 -10.13
C GLU A 89 16.68 -1.41 -9.88
N LEU A 90 16.24 -0.19 -10.18
CA LEU A 90 17.05 1.03 -10.06
C LEU A 90 17.39 1.38 -8.62
N PHE A 91 16.42 1.26 -7.70
CA PHE A 91 16.66 1.52 -6.29
C PHE A 91 17.41 0.38 -5.57
N GLY A 92 17.38 -0.83 -6.15
CA GLY A 92 18.06 -2.00 -5.62
C GLY A 92 17.40 -2.58 -4.37
N PRO A 93 18.11 -3.46 -3.63
CA PRO A 93 17.53 -4.36 -2.63
C PRO A 93 16.96 -3.66 -1.39
N SER A 94 17.29 -2.38 -1.17
CA SER A 94 16.72 -1.58 -0.08
C SER A 94 15.29 -1.14 -0.33
N PHE A 95 14.80 -1.26 -1.58
CA PHE A 95 13.45 -0.92 -1.95
C PHE A 95 12.66 -2.17 -2.36
N ARG A 96 11.35 -2.12 -2.08
CA ARG A 96 10.39 -3.12 -2.50
C ARG A 96 9.20 -2.45 -3.15
N SER A 97 8.85 -2.88 -4.36
CA SER A 97 7.66 -2.40 -5.04
C SER A 97 6.41 -3.13 -4.54
N ILE A 98 5.35 -2.37 -4.29
CA ILE A 98 4.05 -2.88 -3.88
C ILE A 98 2.92 -2.24 -4.70
N LEU A 99 1.84 -3.00 -4.90
CA LEU A 99 0.57 -2.49 -5.41
C LEU A 99 -0.36 -2.24 -4.21
N ALA A 100 -0.73 -0.99 -3.97
CA ALA A 100 -1.66 -0.60 -2.93
C ALA A 100 -3.07 -0.41 -3.49
N PHE A 101 -4.04 -1.19 -3.04
CA PHE A 101 -5.44 -1.10 -3.43
C PHE A 101 -6.24 -0.32 -2.40
N ALA A 102 -6.75 0.85 -2.80
CA ALA A 102 -7.61 1.70 -2.00
C ALA A 102 -9.08 1.44 -2.34
N TYR A 103 -9.79 0.77 -1.43
CA TYR A 103 -11.22 0.48 -1.60
C TYR A 103 -12.08 1.54 -0.91
N ALA A 104 -12.82 2.33 -1.69
CA ALA A 104 -13.71 3.37 -1.15
C ALA A 104 -15.14 2.85 -0.94
N GLU A 105 -15.71 3.17 0.22
CA GLU A 105 -17.06 2.80 0.64
C GLU A 105 -17.83 4.01 1.16
N ARG A 106 -19.15 3.91 1.10
CA ARG A 106 -20.01 4.86 1.80
C ARG A 106 -19.98 4.57 3.30
N PRO A 107 -20.01 5.59 4.16
CA PRO A 107 -20.23 5.40 5.60
C PRO A 107 -21.52 4.60 5.84
N PRO A 108 -21.59 3.83 6.93
CA PRO A 108 -22.84 3.20 7.33
C PRO A 108 -23.93 4.25 7.57
N ALA A 109 -25.19 3.87 7.38
CA ALA A 109 -26.32 4.71 7.75
C ALA A 109 -26.29 5.01 9.26
N ILE A 110 -26.81 6.17 9.65
CA ILE A 110 -26.90 6.59 11.06
C ILE A 110 -27.59 5.49 11.88
N GLY A 111 -27.02 5.15 13.03
CA GLY A 111 -27.56 4.12 13.94
C GLY A 111 -27.09 2.69 13.66
N LEU A 112 -26.36 2.44 12.56
CA LEU A 112 -25.68 1.16 12.36
C LEU A 112 -24.30 1.18 13.05
N PRO A 113 -23.89 0.06 13.68
CA PRO A 113 -22.56 -0.03 14.28
C PRO A 113 -21.48 0.18 13.19
N PRO A 114 -20.35 0.81 13.54
CA PRO A 114 -19.21 0.88 12.63
C PRO A 114 -18.87 -0.54 12.14
N GLY A 115 -18.75 -0.73 10.83
CA GLY A 115 -18.30 -2.01 10.27
C GLY A 115 -16.85 -2.33 10.65
N GLU A 116 -16.26 -3.35 10.01
CA GLU A 116 -14.87 -3.80 10.17
C GLU A 116 -13.85 -2.68 9.85
N GLY A 117 -13.61 -1.75 10.78
CA GLY A 117 -12.63 -0.65 10.66
C GLY A 117 -12.69 0.16 9.35
N GLY A 118 -11.72 1.04 9.16
CA GLY A 118 -11.53 1.82 7.94
C GLY A 118 -11.12 3.27 8.21
N PHE A 119 -10.47 3.89 7.24
CA PHE A 119 -9.96 5.24 7.34
C PHE A 119 -11.00 6.25 6.81
N PRO A 120 -11.57 7.13 7.65
CA PRO A 120 -12.50 8.15 7.19
C PRO A 120 -11.75 9.26 6.47
N PHE A 121 -12.17 9.59 5.25
CA PHE A 121 -11.59 10.69 4.49
C PHE A 121 -12.62 11.28 3.52
N ARG A 122 -12.82 12.61 3.59
CA ARG A 122 -13.72 13.37 2.69
C ARG A 122 -15.09 12.71 2.47
N GLY A 123 -15.75 12.31 3.56
CA GLY A 123 -17.10 11.73 3.53
C GLY A 123 -17.20 10.27 3.05
N ARG A 124 -16.07 9.56 2.95
CA ARG A 124 -15.99 8.14 2.58
C ARG A 124 -15.17 7.36 3.60
N ILE A 125 -15.34 6.04 3.61
CA ILE A 125 -14.50 5.13 4.37
C ILE A 125 -13.59 4.38 3.39
N TYR A 126 -12.29 4.45 3.60
CA TYR A 126 -11.29 3.76 2.80
C TYR A 126 -10.73 2.56 3.53
N ARG A 127 -10.44 1.49 2.79
CA ARG A 127 -9.63 0.38 3.26
C ARG A 127 -8.47 0.14 2.32
N PHE A 128 -7.27 0.09 2.88
CA PHE A 128 -6.04 -0.05 2.13
C PHE A 128 -5.49 -1.46 2.30
N TRP A 129 -5.16 -2.06 1.17
CA TRP A 129 -4.64 -3.42 1.07
C TRP A 129 -3.46 -3.40 0.13
N ALA A 130 -2.47 -4.25 0.33
CA ALA A 130 -1.30 -4.29 -0.53
C ALA A 130 -0.84 -5.72 -0.86
N VAL A 131 -0.18 -5.83 -2.01
CA VAL A 131 0.51 -7.04 -2.49
C VAL A 131 1.89 -6.63 -3.02
N GLY A 132 2.92 -7.42 -2.71
CA GLY A 132 4.26 -7.23 -3.27
C GLY A 132 4.28 -7.48 -4.78
N LEU A 133 5.07 -6.69 -5.51
CA LEU A 133 5.16 -6.76 -6.97
C LEU A 133 5.52 -8.17 -7.45
N ASP A 134 6.56 -8.78 -6.90
CA ASP A 134 7.05 -10.09 -7.32
C ASP A 134 5.96 -11.18 -7.18
N ASP A 135 5.28 -11.17 -6.03
CA ASP A 135 4.14 -12.06 -5.75
C ASP A 135 2.98 -11.81 -6.73
N TYR A 136 2.75 -10.55 -7.10
CA TYR A 136 1.71 -10.15 -8.04
C TYR A 136 1.97 -10.66 -9.45
N VAL A 137 3.17 -10.39 -9.96
CA VAL A 137 3.61 -10.80 -11.30
C VAL A 137 3.60 -12.33 -11.43
N ALA A 138 4.06 -13.06 -10.42
CA ALA A 138 4.10 -14.52 -10.42
C ALA A 138 2.71 -15.20 -10.50
N HIS A 139 1.62 -14.47 -10.24
CA HIS A 139 0.27 -15.03 -10.16
C HIS A 139 -0.76 -14.31 -11.08
N LEU A 140 -0.26 -13.58 -12.09
CA LEU A 140 -1.10 -12.97 -13.12
C LEU A 140 -1.90 -14.03 -13.89
N ARG A 141 -3.16 -13.71 -14.23
CA ARG A 141 -3.91 -14.50 -15.20
C ARG A 141 -3.61 -13.98 -16.61
N SER A 142 -2.97 -14.82 -17.42
CA SER A 142 -2.74 -14.70 -18.87
C SER A 142 -2.13 -13.38 -19.35
N ARG A 143 -0.88 -13.44 -19.82
CA ARG A 143 -0.21 -12.35 -20.55
C ARG A 143 -0.45 -12.55 -22.05
N GLY A 144 -1.61 -12.11 -22.54
CA GLY A 144 -1.80 -11.96 -23.98
C GLY A 144 -1.04 -10.72 -24.48
N PRO A 145 -0.49 -10.68 -25.71
CA PRO A 145 0.35 -9.58 -26.20
C PRO A 145 -0.32 -8.20 -26.25
N SER A 146 -1.65 -8.12 -26.13
CA SER A 146 -2.46 -6.94 -26.42
C SER A 146 -3.11 -6.26 -25.20
N TRP A 147 -2.83 -6.72 -23.98
CA TRP A 147 -3.62 -6.29 -22.82
C TRP A 147 -3.00 -5.06 -22.14
N LYS A 148 -3.76 -3.95 -22.14
CA LYS A 148 -3.43 -2.74 -21.37
C LYS A 148 -3.66 -2.90 -19.87
N ALA A 149 -4.48 -3.86 -19.45
CA ALA A 149 -4.80 -4.11 -18.05
C ALA A 149 -4.74 -5.61 -17.74
N VAL A 150 -4.11 -5.97 -16.63
CA VAL A 150 -3.92 -7.34 -16.16
C VAL A 150 -4.38 -7.49 -14.72
N ALA A 151 -4.66 -8.71 -14.30
CA ALA A 151 -5.12 -9.00 -12.95
C ALA A 151 -4.52 -10.29 -12.41
N MET A 152 -4.09 -10.27 -11.15
CA MET A 152 -3.78 -11.49 -10.42
C MET A 152 -5.05 -12.34 -10.24
N ALA A 153 -4.92 -13.67 -10.34
CA ALA A 153 -6.04 -14.57 -10.09
C ALA A 153 -6.69 -14.31 -8.73
N ARG A 154 -8.02 -14.13 -8.69
CA ARG A 154 -8.74 -13.73 -7.46
C ARG A 154 -8.46 -14.63 -6.25
N ARG A 155 -8.33 -15.95 -6.46
CA ARG A 155 -7.98 -16.91 -5.38
C ARG A 155 -6.55 -16.69 -4.87
N ALA A 156 -5.60 -16.39 -5.75
CA ALA A 156 -4.23 -16.04 -5.36
C ALA A 156 -4.21 -14.69 -4.63
N PHE A 157 -4.95 -13.70 -5.14
CA PHE A 157 -5.02 -12.36 -4.56
C PHE A 157 -5.52 -12.39 -3.12
N ARG A 158 -6.64 -13.08 -2.87
CA ARG A 158 -7.21 -13.23 -1.51
C ARG A 158 -6.27 -13.90 -0.51
N ARG A 159 -5.28 -14.68 -0.96
CA ARG A 159 -4.31 -15.36 -0.08
C ARG A 159 -3.05 -14.55 0.18
N ARG A 160 -2.79 -13.53 -0.65
CA ARG A 160 -1.54 -12.76 -0.63
C ARG A 160 -1.74 -11.31 -0.24
N VAL A 161 -2.92 -10.79 -0.48
CA VAL A 161 -3.29 -9.44 -0.09
C VAL A 161 -3.29 -9.33 1.43
N ARG A 162 -2.62 -8.31 1.93
CA ARG A 162 -2.53 -7.99 3.36
C ARG A 162 -2.98 -6.54 3.60
N PRO A 163 -3.46 -6.21 4.79
CA PRO A 163 -3.64 -4.82 5.20
C PRO A 163 -2.37 -3.99 4.94
N LEU A 164 -2.50 -2.71 4.58
CA LEU A 164 -1.35 -1.87 4.23
C LEU A 164 -0.41 -1.65 5.43
N ASP A 165 -0.95 -1.57 6.64
CA ASP A 165 -0.19 -1.43 7.90
C ASP A 165 0.77 -2.61 8.16
N ASP A 166 0.48 -3.81 7.67
CA ASP A 166 1.43 -4.94 7.71
C ASP A 166 2.72 -4.66 6.93
N TRP A 167 2.68 -3.76 5.94
CA TRP A 167 3.84 -3.33 5.16
C TRP A 167 4.55 -2.13 5.78
N LEU A 168 3.96 -1.52 6.81
CA LEU A 168 4.41 -0.31 7.48
C LEU A 168 4.67 -0.57 8.97
N PRO A 169 5.51 -1.57 9.31
CA PRO A 169 5.68 -1.98 10.70
C PRO A 169 6.19 -0.80 11.55
N PRO A 170 5.57 -0.55 12.73
CA PRO A 170 6.12 0.37 13.70
C PRO A 170 7.48 -0.15 14.20
N LEU A 171 8.27 0.72 14.82
CA LEU A 171 9.52 0.30 15.44
C LEU A 171 9.21 -0.85 16.43
N PRO A 172 9.98 -1.95 16.45
CA PRO A 172 9.90 -2.88 17.57
C PRO A 172 10.10 -2.08 18.86
N ALA A 173 9.26 -2.35 19.87
CA ALA A 173 9.42 -1.71 21.16
C ALA A 173 10.87 -1.92 21.63
N PRO A 174 11.54 -0.88 22.16
CA PRO A 174 12.88 -1.08 22.71
C PRO A 174 12.82 -2.20 23.74
N PRO A 175 13.87 -3.05 23.84
CA PRO A 175 13.88 -4.11 24.83
C PRO A 175 13.61 -3.48 26.20
N SER A 176 12.60 -3.99 26.92
CA SER A 176 12.30 -3.53 28.27
C SER A 176 13.60 -3.67 29.06
N ARG A 177 14.22 -2.55 29.46
CA ARG A 177 15.34 -2.59 30.39
C ARG A 177 14.80 -3.30 31.63
N GLY A 178 15.21 -4.56 31.81
CA GLY A 178 14.79 -5.36 32.94
C GLY A 178 15.05 -4.54 34.20
N VAL A 179 14.01 -4.34 35.01
CA VAL A 179 14.13 -3.69 36.30
C VAL A 179 15.07 -4.58 37.13
N SER A 180 16.34 -4.21 37.21
CA SER A 180 17.29 -4.81 38.12
C SER A 180 16.77 -4.56 39.53
N ARG A 181 16.25 -5.61 40.19
CA ARG A 181 15.90 -5.56 41.61
C ARG A 181 17.13 -5.08 42.39
N PRO A 182 16.99 -4.10 43.30
CA PRO A 182 18.10 -3.74 44.17
C PRO A 182 18.48 -4.96 45.02
N PRO A 183 19.78 -5.15 45.32
CA PRO A 183 20.23 -6.24 46.15
C PRO A 183 19.60 -6.13 47.55
N LYS A 184 19.10 -7.26 48.07
CA LYS A 184 18.60 -7.33 49.45
C LYS A 184 19.77 -7.07 50.40
N GLU A 185 19.60 -6.09 51.28
CA GLU A 185 20.50 -5.80 52.37
C GLU A 185 20.52 -6.99 53.36
N PRO A 186 21.69 -7.46 53.82
CA PRO A 186 21.76 -8.55 54.79
C PRO A 186 21.31 -8.04 56.16
N SER A 187 20.28 -8.69 56.72
CA SER A 187 19.83 -8.47 58.09
C SER A 187 20.95 -8.79 59.09
N ARG A 188 21.15 -7.89 60.05
CA ARG A 188 22.04 -8.04 61.21
C ARG A 188 21.56 -9.12 62.16
#